data_AF-A0A2E9E2Y0-F1
#
_entry.id   AF-A0A2E9E2Y0-F1
#
_cell.length_a   1.000
_cell.length_b   1.000
_cell.length_c   1.000
_cell.angle_alpha   90.00
_cell.angle_beta   90.00
_cell.angle_gamma   90.00
#
_symmetry.space_group_name_H-M   'P 1'
#
loop_
_entity.id
_entity.type
_entity.pdbx_description
1 polymer ?
#
loop_
_entity_poly.entity_id
_entity_poly.type
_entity_poly.pdbx_seq_one_letter_code
_entity_poly.pdbx_strand_id
1 'polypeptide(L)'
;MFKISILGDNSEIRDYLPFLRWLVLTVVTLFGLWTASLYGYLQFMVANDRSHITLVILGLYGVFSLHCMSLIVRVSRDISNLHDVQALISNGNTEYELFGDEVVISNQRPLKKCTATGHIRNLVIMARLQGVGRLDQTILLRRLADSLRYRQSVGWFVADAMLKLGLLGTVIGFILMLSSIQSIDSFDVETLKNALSAMSGGMGVALFTTLFGLVGGILLKLQYYILDDATSYLFGVTTELTEVYVVPALNRGIDAGI
;
A
#
# COMPACT_ATOMS: atom_id res chain seq x y z
N MET A 1 -10.68 1.48 -39.09
CA MET A 1 -10.15 2.86 -39.04
C MET A 1 -11.11 3.62 -38.13
N PHE A 2 -10.97 3.68 -36.80
CA PHE A 2 -9.87 4.08 -35.93
C PHE A 2 -9.94 3.25 -34.63
N LYS A 3 -8.86 2.57 -34.25
CA LYS A 3 -8.74 1.95 -32.93
C LYS A 3 -7.99 2.95 -32.06
N ILE A 4 -8.73 3.78 -31.33
CA ILE A 4 -8.16 4.72 -30.37
C ILE A 4 -7.65 3.89 -29.19
N SER A 5 -6.40 3.42 -29.29
CA SER A 5 -5.63 2.85 -28.18
C SER A 5 -5.14 4.01 -27.32
N ILE A 6 -6.01 4.48 -26.43
CA ILE A 6 -5.64 5.42 -25.34
C ILE A 6 -5.07 4.65 -24.14
N LEU A 7 -5.29 3.33 -24.09
CA LEU A 7 -4.57 2.43 -23.20
C LEU A 7 -3.75 1.46 -24.05
N GLY A 8 -2.52 1.23 -23.62
CA GLY A 8 -1.50 0.43 -24.32
C GLY A 8 -1.88 -1.02 -24.54
N ASP A 9 -0.90 -1.84 -24.92
CA ASP A 9 -1.11 -3.23 -25.32
C ASP A 9 -1.87 -4.03 -24.23
N ASN A 10 -2.64 -5.07 -24.61
CA ASN A 10 -3.48 -5.83 -23.68
C ASN A 10 -2.66 -6.47 -22.53
N SER A 11 -1.36 -6.67 -22.75
CA SER A 11 -0.34 -7.04 -21.76
C SER A 11 -0.10 -5.92 -20.75
N GLU A 12 0.17 -4.69 -21.20
CA GLU A 12 0.37 -3.51 -20.36
C GLU A 12 -0.86 -3.21 -19.49
N ILE A 13 -2.08 -3.34 -20.03
CA ILE A 13 -3.32 -3.12 -19.25
C ILE A 13 -3.43 -4.10 -18.07
N ARG A 14 -2.95 -5.34 -18.24
CA ARG A 14 -2.98 -6.36 -17.18
C ARG A 14 -1.94 -6.06 -16.09
N ASP A 15 -0.81 -5.47 -16.45
CA ASP A 15 0.28 -5.13 -15.54
C ASP A 15 -0.05 -3.94 -14.62
N TYR A 16 -0.86 -3.00 -15.10
CA TYR A 16 -1.37 -1.87 -14.32
C TYR A 16 -2.71 -2.14 -13.62
N LEU A 17 -3.23 -3.37 -13.68
CA LEU A 17 -4.51 -3.72 -13.07
C LEU A 17 -4.60 -3.40 -11.56
N PRO A 18 -3.54 -3.64 -10.74
CA PRO A 18 -3.57 -3.26 -9.32
C PRO A 18 -3.69 -1.74 -9.12
N PHE A 19 -2.93 -0.98 -9.90
CA PHE A 19 -2.97 0.49 -9.88
C PHE A 19 -4.35 1.01 -10.27
N LEU A 20 -4.97 0.44 -11.31
CA LEU A 20 -6.31 0.83 -11.75
C LEU A 20 -7.36 0.57 -10.67
N ARG A 21 -7.32 -0.60 -10.01
CA ARG A 21 -8.23 -0.92 -8.89
C ARG A 21 -8.11 0.09 -7.75
N TRP A 22 -6.90 0.47 -7.39
CA TRP A 22 -6.66 1.48 -6.36
C TRP A 22 -7.13 2.88 -6.80
N LEU A 23 -6.93 3.23 -8.07
CA LEU A 23 -7.35 4.52 -8.62
C LEU A 23 -8.87 4.66 -8.62
N VAL A 24 -9.60 3.63 -9.04
CA VAL A 24 -11.07 3.60 -8.99
C VAL A 24 -11.57 3.82 -7.56
N LEU A 25 -11.00 3.10 -6.59
CA LEU A 25 -11.37 3.29 -5.19
C LEU A 25 -11.11 4.71 -4.72
N THR A 26 -9.95 5.28 -5.06
CA THR A 26 -9.56 6.64 -4.65
C THR A 26 -10.45 7.70 -5.28
N VAL A 27 -10.87 7.52 -6.53
CA VAL A 27 -11.82 8.42 -7.20
C VAL A 27 -13.18 8.38 -6.51
N VAL A 28 -13.67 7.19 -6.16
CA VAL A 28 -14.94 7.03 -5.43
C VAL A 28 -14.87 7.67 -4.04
N THR A 29 -13.76 7.52 -3.32
CA THR A 29 -13.59 8.15 -2.00
C THR A 29 -13.46 9.67 -2.07
N LEU A 30 -12.72 10.19 -3.06
CA LEU A 30 -12.62 11.63 -3.28
C LEU A 30 -13.97 12.24 -3.70
N PHE A 31 -14.74 11.53 -4.53
CA PHE A 31 -16.09 11.96 -4.88
C PHE A 31 -17.01 12.01 -3.64
N GLY A 32 -16.94 10.99 -2.78
CA GLY A 32 -17.68 10.99 -1.50
C GLY A 32 -17.26 12.12 -0.55
N LEU A 33 -15.96 12.43 -0.46
CA LEU A 33 -15.47 13.58 0.32
C LEU A 33 -15.91 14.91 -0.28
N TRP A 34 -15.90 15.03 -1.60
CA TRP A 34 -16.35 16.22 -2.31
C TRP A 34 -17.84 16.47 -2.10
N THR A 35 -18.70 15.45 -2.24
CA THR A 35 -20.14 15.60 -1.95
C THR A 35 -20.38 15.97 -0.50
N ALA A 36 -19.66 15.36 0.46
CA ALA A 36 -19.74 15.73 1.87
C ALA A 36 -19.31 17.20 2.12
N SER A 37 -18.34 17.70 1.36
CA SER A 37 -17.95 19.11 1.39
C SER A 37 -19.05 20.03 0.84
N LEU A 38 -19.71 19.65 -0.26
CA LEU A 38 -20.77 20.46 -0.88
C LEU A 38 -21.98 20.63 0.04
N TYR A 39 -22.37 19.59 0.78
CA TYR A 39 -23.45 19.67 1.77
C TYR A 39 -23.03 20.36 3.08
N GLY A 40 -21.78 20.81 3.19
CA GLY A 40 -21.28 21.52 4.38
C GLY A 40 -20.96 20.63 5.58
N TYR A 41 -21.03 19.30 5.46
CA TYR A 41 -20.77 18.38 6.58
C TYR A 41 -19.33 18.49 7.10
N LEU A 42 -18.35 18.68 6.21
CA LEU A 42 -16.95 18.87 6.62
C LEU A 42 -16.75 20.19 7.37
N GLN A 43 -17.41 21.26 6.96
CA GLN A 43 -17.32 22.57 7.62
C GLN A 43 -18.02 22.53 8.98
N PHE A 44 -19.20 21.90 9.06
CA PHE A 44 -19.92 21.67 10.30
C PHE A 44 -19.12 20.82 11.29
N MET A 45 -18.42 19.81 10.79
CA MET A 45 -17.53 18.97 11.59
C MET A 45 -16.35 19.78 12.14
N VAL A 46 -15.63 20.52 11.30
CA VAL A 46 -14.45 21.31 11.74
C VAL A 46 -14.85 22.42 12.72
N ALA A 47 -16.00 23.06 12.51
CA ALA A 47 -16.49 24.11 13.40
C ALA A 47 -16.86 23.56 14.80
N ASN A 48 -17.30 22.30 14.89
CA ASN A 48 -17.72 21.67 16.15
C ASN A 48 -16.62 20.80 16.80
N ASP A 49 -15.59 20.39 16.07
CA ASP A 49 -14.50 19.56 16.58
C ASP A 49 -13.43 20.37 17.33
N ARG A 50 -13.70 20.69 18.60
CA ARG A 50 -12.71 21.28 19.52
C ARG A 50 -11.53 20.36 19.83
N SER A 51 -11.66 19.05 19.63
CA SER A 51 -10.60 18.08 19.96
C SER A 51 -9.52 18.01 18.87
N HIS A 52 -9.86 18.46 17.65
CA HIS A 52 -9.04 18.34 16.44
C HIS A 52 -8.65 16.90 16.06
N ILE A 53 -9.23 15.88 16.70
CA ILE A 53 -8.92 14.47 16.42
C ILE A 53 -9.37 14.09 15.01
N THR A 54 -10.50 14.62 14.54
CA THR A 54 -10.98 14.29 13.20
C THR A 54 -10.04 14.80 12.11
N LEU A 55 -9.39 15.95 12.33
CA LEU A 55 -8.34 16.46 11.45
C LEU A 55 -7.12 15.54 11.44
N VAL A 56 -6.73 14.99 12.59
CA VAL A 56 -5.64 14.00 12.68
C VAL A 56 -6.00 12.73 11.91
N ILE A 57 -7.23 12.23 12.04
CA ILE A 57 -7.71 11.05 11.29
C ILE A 57 -7.69 11.31 9.79
N LEU A 58 -8.19 12.46 9.32
CA LEU A 58 -8.15 12.83 7.91
C LEU A 58 -6.73 13.01 7.38
N GLY A 59 -5.83 13.61 8.17
CA GLY A 59 -4.42 13.75 7.84
C GLY A 59 -3.72 12.39 7.72
N LEU A 60 -3.92 11.50 8.69
CA LEU A 60 -3.42 10.12 8.65
C LEU A 60 -3.92 9.38 7.41
N TYR A 61 -5.22 9.47 7.12
CA TYR A 61 -5.80 8.88 5.91
C TYR A 61 -5.11 9.38 4.64
N GLY A 62 -4.99 10.71 4.47
CA GLY A 62 -4.37 11.30 3.29
C GLY A 62 -2.92 10.89 3.11
N VAL A 63 -2.11 10.98 4.18
CA VAL A 63 -0.69 10.60 4.15
C VAL A 63 -0.51 9.13 3.81
N PHE A 64 -1.26 8.24 4.47
CA PHE A 64 -1.12 6.80 4.23
C PHE A 64 -1.74 6.35 2.91
N SER A 65 -2.75 7.04 2.41
CA SER A 65 -3.27 6.81 1.05
C SER A 65 -2.23 7.20 -0.01
N LEU A 66 -1.53 8.32 0.15
CA LEU A 66 -0.42 8.72 -0.73
C LEU A 66 0.79 7.75 -0.62
N HIS A 67 1.06 7.24 0.58
CA HIS A 67 2.07 6.21 0.77
C HIS A 67 1.67 4.91 0.05
N CYS A 68 0.41 4.47 0.17
CA CYS A 68 -0.13 3.32 -0.55
C CYS A 68 -0.04 3.52 -2.07
N MET A 69 -0.40 4.70 -2.58
CA MET A 69 -0.23 5.10 -3.99
C MET A 69 1.22 4.94 -4.46
N SER A 70 2.17 5.43 -3.66
CA SER A 70 3.59 5.35 -3.99
C SER A 70 4.08 3.90 -4.06
N LEU A 71 3.60 3.04 -3.16
CA LEU A 71 3.94 1.62 -3.14
C LEU A 71 3.30 0.86 -4.30
N ILE A 72 2.03 1.10 -4.61
CA ILE A 72 1.34 0.37 -5.67
C ILE A 72 1.91 0.72 -7.04
N VAL A 73 2.28 1.98 -7.28
CA VAL A 73 2.99 2.39 -8.50
C VAL A 73 4.34 1.67 -8.63
N ARG A 74 5.09 1.52 -7.53
CA ARG A 74 6.36 0.79 -7.54
C ARG A 74 6.15 -0.69 -7.85
N VAL A 75 5.18 -1.33 -7.20
CA VAL A 75 4.87 -2.75 -7.41
C VAL A 75 4.37 -3.01 -8.84
N SER A 76 3.48 -2.17 -9.37
CA SER A 76 3.02 -2.29 -10.76
C SER A 76 4.16 -2.12 -11.77
N ARG A 77 5.09 -1.18 -11.54
CA ARG A 77 6.30 -1.06 -12.38
C ARG A 77 7.19 -2.29 -12.28
N ASP A 78 7.37 -2.84 -11.08
CA ASP A 78 8.15 -4.05 -10.87
C ASP A 78 7.52 -5.27 -11.55
N ILE A 79 6.20 -5.42 -11.54
CA ILE A 79 5.47 -6.48 -12.25
C ILE A 79 5.68 -6.36 -13.77
N SER A 80 5.51 -5.16 -14.33
CA SER A 80 5.73 -4.94 -15.77
C SER A 80 7.17 -5.24 -16.19
N ASN A 81 8.15 -4.76 -15.41
CA ASN A 81 9.55 -5.10 -15.66
C ASN A 81 9.82 -6.61 -15.51
N LEU A 82 9.16 -7.29 -14.57
CA LEU A 82 9.30 -8.73 -14.38
C LEU A 82 8.79 -9.52 -15.59
N HIS A 83 7.66 -9.13 -16.17
CA HIS A 83 7.16 -9.76 -17.40
C HIS A 83 8.12 -9.55 -18.59
N ASP A 84 8.71 -8.37 -18.74
CA ASP A 84 9.77 -8.13 -19.74
C ASP A 84 10.96 -9.10 -19.53
N VAL A 85 11.40 -9.26 -18.29
CA VAL A 85 12.50 -10.17 -17.92
C VAL A 85 12.13 -11.64 -18.17
N GLN A 86 10.92 -12.04 -17.78
CA GLN A 86 10.41 -13.39 -18.01
C GLN A 86 10.36 -13.73 -19.50
N ALA A 87 9.92 -12.80 -20.35
CA ALA A 87 9.90 -12.96 -21.80
C ALA A 87 11.31 -13.10 -22.41
N LEU A 88 12.32 -12.45 -21.83
CA LEU A 88 13.71 -12.59 -22.28
C LEU A 88 14.32 -13.94 -21.85
N ILE A 89 14.00 -14.42 -20.65
CA ILE A 89 14.52 -15.67 -20.10
C ILE A 89 13.85 -16.90 -20.76
N SER A 90 12.55 -16.86 -21.00
CA SER A 90 11.80 -17.97 -21.61
C SER A 90 12.15 -18.22 -23.08
N ASN A 91 12.70 -17.22 -23.77
CA ASN A 91 13.16 -17.32 -25.16
C ASN A 91 14.53 -18.03 -25.32
N GLY A 92 15.04 -18.69 -24.28
CA GLY A 92 16.16 -19.64 -24.39
C GLY A 92 17.55 -19.07 -24.17
N ASN A 93 17.69 -17.83 -23.68
CA ASN A 93 19.00 -17.30 -23.29
C ASN A 93 19.35 -17.77 -21.86
N THR A 94 20.04 -18.90 -21.76
CA THR A 94 20.42 -19.54 -20.48
C THR A 94 21.77 -19.13 -19.91
N GLU A 95 22.50 -18.21 -20.56
CA GLU A 95 23.76 -17.69 -20.05
C GLU A 95 23.56 -16.34 -19.34
N TYR A 96 23.78 -16.36 -18.03
CA TYR A 96 23.72 -15.20 -17.16
C TYR A 96 25.14 -14.73 -16.86
N GLU A 97 25.53 -13.57 -17.38
CA GLU A 97 26.81 -12.94 -17.10
C GLU A 97 26.62 -11.73 -16.17
N LEU A 98 27.53 -11.58 -15.20
CA LEU A 98 27.58 -10.38 -14.35
C LEU A 98 28.56 -9.38 -14.96
N PHE A 99 28.07 -8.23 -15.41
CA PHE A 99 28.90 -7.06 -15.72
C PHE A 99 28.75 -6.03 -14.58
N GLY A 100 29.64 -6.09 -13.59
CA GLY A 100 29.63 -5.18 -12.43
C GLY A 100 28.49 -5.46 -11.45
N ASP A 101 27.59 -4.50 -11.25
CA ASP A 101 26.40 -4.60 -10.37
C ASP A 101 25.18 -5.19 -11.11
N GLU A 102 25.21 -5.27 -12.44
CA GLU A 102 24.06 -5.61 -13.27
C GLU A 102 24.14 -7.03 -13.84
N VAL A 103 23.00 -7.74 -13.82
CA VAL A 103 22.87 -9.06 -14.45
C VAL A 103 22.57 -8.83 -15.92
N VAL A 104 23.44 -9.34 -16.79
CA VAL A 104 23.36 -9.23 -18.25
C VAL A 104 23.10 -10.61 -18.81
N ILE A 105 22.08 -10.72 -19.66
CA ILE A 105 21.83 -11.92 -20.45
C ILE A 105 22.63 -11.79 -21.75
N SER A 106 23.36 -12.85 -22.13
CA SER A 106 24.31 -13.09 -23.27
C SER A 106 24.35 -12.13 -24.50
N ASN A 107 23.33 -11.30 -24.75
CA ASN A 107 23.26 -10.28 -25.80
C ASN A 107 23.44 -8.81 -25.31
N GLN A 108 24.22 -8.56 -24.24
CA GLN A 108 24.60 -7.20 -23.77
C GLN A 108 23.43 -6.24 -23.44
N ARG A 109 22.22 -6.75 -23.17
CA ARG A 109 21.11 -5.90 -22.68
C ARG A 109 21.02 -6.00 -21.16
N PRO A 110 21.23 -4.90 -20.42
CA PRO A 110 21.06 -4.92 -18.97
C PRO A 110 19.59 -5.19 -18.64
N LEU A 111 19.36 -6.13 -17.71
CA LEU A 111 18.02 -6.37 -17.19
C LEU A 111 17.50 -5.10 -16.49
N LYS A 112 16.26 -4.70 -16.77
CA LYS A 112 15.64 -3.56 -16.08
C LYS A 112 15.72 -3.77 -14.56
N LYS A 113 16.04 -2.71 -13.83
CA LYS A 113 16.12 -2.73 -12.36
C LYS A 113 14.72 -2.96 -11.79
N CYS A 114 14.50 -4.17 -11.27
CA CYS A 114 13.32 -4.54 -10.51
C CYS A 114 13.72 -5.37 -9.30
N THR A 115 12.80 -5.52 -8.34
CA THR A 115 13.02 -6.34 -7.14
C THR A 115 13.44 -7.77 -7.47
N ALA A 116 12.91 -8.34 -8.57
CA ALA A 116 13.30 -9.66 -9.05
C ALA A 116 14.73 -9.72 -9.58
N THR A 117 15.18 -8.73 -10.37
CA THR A 117 16.59 -8.64 -10.83
C THR A 117 17.55 -8.55 -9.65
N GLY A 118 17.16 -7.83 -8.59
CA GLY A 118 17.93 -7.77 -7.34
C GLY A 118 18.02 -9.14 -6.62
N HIS A 119 16.95 -9.94 -6.66
CA HIS A 119 16.97 -11.30 -6.11
C HIS A 119 17.83 -12.24 -6.97
N ILE A 120 17.70 -12.19 -8.30
CA ILE A 120 18.54 -12.94 -9.25
C ILE A 120 20.01 -12.61 -9.02
N ARG A 121 20.38 -11.33 -8.86
CA ARG A 121 21.76 -10.93 -8.53
C ARG A 121 22.27 -11.62 -7.27
N ASN A 122 21.49 -11.63 -6.19
CA ASN A 122 21.88 -12.29 -4.95
C ASN A 122 22.07 -13.81 -5.14
N LEU A 123 21.24 -14.45 -5.97
CA LEU A 123 21.38 -15.86 -6.33
C LEU A 123 22.67 -16.12 -7.10
N VAL A 124 23.03 -15.28 -8.07
CA VAL A 124 24.29 -15.43 -8.84
C VAL A 124 25.51 -15.24 -7.93
N ILE A 125 25.48 -14.25 -7.02
CA ILE A 125 26.56 -14.05 -6.04
C ILE A 125 26.68 -15.27 -5.11
N MET A 126 25.55 -15.79 -4.62
CA MET A 126 25.53 -16.99 -3.78
C MET A 126 26.12 -18.20 -4.52
N ALA A 127 25.74 -18.41 -5.78
CA ALA A 127 26.30 -19.46 -6.64
C ALA A 127 27.82 -19.37 -6.75
N ARG A 128 28.36 -18.17 -6.99
CA ARG A 128 29.82 -17.96 -7.11
C ARG A 128 30.57 -18.19 -5.80
N LEU A 129 29.99 -17.80 -4.66
CA LEU A 129 30.66 -17.91 -3.36
C LEU A 129 30.54 -19.31 -2.75
N GLN A 130 29.46 -20.05 -3.05
CA GLN A 130 29.16 -21.34 -2.44
C GLN A 130 29.90 -22.50 -3.11
N GLY A 131 30.31 -22.37 -4.38
CA GLY A 131 31.06 -23.39 -5.10
C GLY A 131 30.20 -24.64 -5.39
N VAL A 132 30.77 -25.84 -5.22
CA VAL A 132 30.13 -27.11 -5.59
C VAL A 132 29.03 -27.49 -4.59
N GLY A 133 27.77 -27.41 -5.02
CA GLY A 133 26.59 -27.83 -4.25
C GLY A 133 25.29 -27.37 -4.89
N ARG A 134 24.16 -28.02 -4.58
CA ARG A 134 22.84 -27.56 -5.05
C ARG A 134 22.50 -26.23 -4.38
N LEU A 135 22.16 -25.23 -5.18
CA LEU A 135 21.72 -23.93 -4.68
C LEU A 135 20.40 -24.04 -3.94
N ASP A 136 20.41 -23.62 -2.67
CA ASP A 136 19.20 -23.47 -1.85
C ASP A 136 18.83 -21.98 -1.74
N GLN A 137 17.77 -21.59 -2.42
CA GLN A 137 17.26 -20.21 -2.43
C GLN A 137 16.29 -19.89 -1.29
N THR A 138 15.95 -20.86 -0.42
CA THR A 138 14.88 -20.74 0.58
C THR A 138 15.05 -19.51 1.49
N ILE A 139 16.28 -19.25 1.96
CA ILE A 139 16.58 -18.12 2.85
C ILE A 139 16.41 -16.79 2.11
N LEU A 140 16.87 -16.72 0.85
CA LEU A 140 16.77 -15.49 0.04
C LEU A 140 15.30 -15.19 -0.33
N LEU A 141 14.51 -16.21 -0.66
CA LEU A 141 13.07 -16.08 -0.92
C LEU A 141 12.33 -15.63 0.34
N ARG A 142 12.64 -16.21 1.50
CA ARG A 142 12.05 -15.78 2.77
C ARG A 142 12.35 -14.31 3.07
N ARG A 143 13.61 -13.88 2.90
CA ARG A 143 14.01 -12.48 3.08
C ARG A 143 13.31 -11.54 2.10
N LEU A 144 13.10 -11.98 0.85
CA LEU A 144 12.32 -11.22 -0.14
C LEU A 144 10.87 -11.07 0.30
N ALA A 145 10.20 -12.18 0.65
CA ALA A 145 8.82 -12.19 1.14
C ALA A 145 8.63 -11.29 2.36
N ASP A 146 9.52 -11.39 3.35
CA ASP A 146 9.49 -10.57 4.55
C ASP A 146 9.67 -9.07 4.21
N SER A 147 10.55 -8.74 3.25
CA SER A 147 10.78 -7.35 2.83
C SER A 147 9.57 -6.72 2.12
N LEU A 148 8.80 -7.52 1.38
CA LEU A 148 7.57 -7.08 0.72
C LEU A 148 6.44 -6.90 1.75
N ARG A 149 6.27 -7.87 2.66
CA ARG A 149 5.28 -7.81 3.76
C ARG A 149 5.54 -6.68 4.74
N TYR A 150 6.80 -6.34 5.02
CA TYR A 150 7.12 -5.27 5.96
C TYR A 150 6.63 -3.88 5.48
N ARG A 151 6.67 -3.60 4.17
CA ARG A 151 6.24 -2.29 3.65
C ARG A 151 4.73 -2.06 3.75
N GLN A 152 3.95 -3.13 3.65
CA GLN A 152 2.48 -3.07 3.75
C GLN A 152 1.99 -3.15 5.21
N SER A 153 2.73 -3.77 6.12
CA SER A 153 2.31 -3.96 7.52
C SER A 153 2.12 -2.64 8.28
N VAL A 154 2.92 -1.62 7.96
CA VAL A 154 2.77 -0.27 8.52
C VAL A 154 1.40 0.32 8.18
N GLY A 155 0.91 0.06 6.97
CA GLY A 155 -0.41 0.52 6.53
C GLY A 155 -1.57 -0.11 7.28
N TRP A 156 -1.50 -1.44 7.44
CA TRP A 156 -2.47 -2.19 8.24
C TRP A 156 -2.50 -1.71 9.69
N PHE A 157 -1.33 -1.47 10.29
CA PHE A 157 -1.22 -0.93 11.64
C PHE A 157 -1.92 0.43 11.76
N VAL A 158 -1.68 1.35 10.82
CA VAL A 158 -2.31 2.68 10.86
C VAL A 158 -3.81 2.59 10.61
N ALA A 159 -4.26 1.72 9.72
CA ALA A 159 -5.69 1.53 9.50
C ALA A 159 -6.39 1.00 10.77
N ASP A 160 -5.77 0.07 11.50
CA ASP A 160 -6.27 -0.37 12.81
C ASP A 160 -6.21 0.73 13.88
N ALA A 161 -5.16 1.56 13.86
CA ALA A 161 -5.07 2.71 14.74
C ALA A 161 -6.19 3.71 14.47
N MET A 162 -6.55 3.97 13.22
CA MET A 162 -7.67 4.86 12.86
C MET A 162 -9.01 4.36 13.40
N LEU A 163 -9.27 3.05 13.33
CA LEU A 163 -10.49 2.46 13.93
C LEU A 163 -10.53 2.70 15.44
N LYS A 164 -9.40 2.48 16.12
CA LYS A 164 -9.26 2.70 17.57
C LYS A 164 -9.36 4.18 17.95
N LEU A 165 -8.80 5.08 17.13
CA LEU A 165 -8.95 6.53 17.30
C LEU A 165 -10.40 6.98 17.13
N GLY A 166 -11.15 6.36 16.21
CA GLY A 166 -12.58 6.60 16.06
C GLY A 166 -13.37 6.21 17.32
N LEU A 167 -13.04 5.08 17.94
CA LEU A 167 -13.64 4.67 19.23
C LEU A 167 -13.25 5.63 20.36
N LEU A 168 -11.97 6.02 20.44
CA LEU A 168 -11.47 6.99 21.41
C LEU A 168 -12.16 8.35 21.27
N GLY A 169 -12.52 8.74 20.05
CA GLY A 169 -13.35 9.90 19.76
C GLY A 169 -14.70 9.89 20.47
N THR A 170 -15.37 8.73 20.59
CA THR A 170 -16.63 8.65 21.35
C THR A 170 -16.43 8.99 22.81
N VAL A 171 -15.38 8.42 23.41
CA VAL A 171 -15.05 8.64 24.82
C VAL A 171 -14.77 10.13 25.06
N ILE A 172 -14.00 10.77 24.18
CA ILE A 172 -13.69 12.20 24.28
C ILE A 172 -14.94 13.06 24.08
N GLY A 173 -15.78 12.75 23.09
CA GLY A 173 -17.04 13.48 22.90
C GLY A 173 -17.98 13.36 24.10
N PHE A 174 -18.05 12.17 24.73
CA PHE A 174 -18.79 11.99 25.98
C PHE A 174 -18.20 12.80 27.14
N ILE A 175 -16.87 12.87 27.28
CA ILE A 175 -16.20 13.71 28.29
C ILE A 175 -16.53 15.19 28.07
N LEU A 176 -16.46 15.68 26.84
CA LEU A 176 -16.82 17.06 26.50
C LEU A 176 -18.29 17.34 26.81
N MET A 177 -19.18 16.39 26.52
CA MET A 177 -20.61 16.47 26.84
C MET A 177 -20.83 16.57 28.35
N LEU A 178 -20.23 15.68 29.16
CA LEU A 178 -20.37 15.71 30.62
C LEU A 178 -19.71 16.94 31.26
N SER A 179 -18.61 17.45 30.68
CA SER A 179 -17.97 18.68 31.15
C SER A 179 -18.90 19.89 31.04
N SER A 180 -19.78 19.94 30.03
CA SER A 180 -20.73 21.05 29.84
C SER A 180 -21.86 21.07 30.88
N ILE A 181 -22.14 19.94 31.54
CA ILE A 181 -23.18 19.86 32.58
C ILE A 181 -22.66 20.35 33.93
N GLN A 182 -21.34 20.20 34.18
CA GLN A 182 -20.71 20.62 35.43
C GLN A 182 -20.59 22.15 35.54
N SER A 183 -20.65 22.87 34.41
CA SER A 183 -20.54 24.33 34.38
C SER A 183 -21.85 25.08 34.61
N ILE A 184 -22.94 24.38 34.97
CA ILE A 184 -24.25 25.01 35.21
C ILE A 184 -24.33 25.46 36.68
N ASP A 185 -23.86 26.68 36.96
CA ASP A 185 -23.92 27.29 38.30
C ASP A 185 -25.21 28.11 38.55
N SER A 186 -25.97 28.42 37.48
CA SER A 186 -27.25 29.14 37.54
C SER A 186 -28.21 28.65 36.46
N PHE A 187 -29.51 28.63 36.77
CA PHE A 187 -30.59 28.22 35.85
C PHE A 187 -31.16 29.40 35.06
N ASP A 188 -30.30 30.22 34.47
CA ASP A 188 -30.73 31.26 33.54
C ASP A 188 -30.89 30.70 32.12
N VAL A 189 -31.71 31.35 31.30
CA VAL A 189 -32.00 30.94 29.92
C VAL A 189 -30.71 30.91 29.08
N GLU A 190 -29.79 31.84 29.33
CA GLU A 190 -28.52 31.94 28.61
C GLU A 190 -27.55 30.80 28.99
N THR A 191 -27.44 30.45 30.27
CA THR A 191 -26.59 29.32 30.73
C THR A 191 -27.14 27.99 30.23
N LEU A 192 -28.46 27.80 30.26
CA LEU A 192 -29.10 26.60 29.71
C LEU A 192 -28.90 26.47 28.20
N LYS A 193 -29.03 27.56 27.44
CA LYS A 193 -28.79 27.55 25.99
C LYS A 193 -27.34 27.21 25.65
N ASN A 194 -26.38 27.79 26.38
CA ASN A 194 -24.95 27.53 26.19
C ASN A 194 -24.58 26.10 26.57
N ALA A 195 -25.13 25.57 27.67
CA ALA A 195 -24.95 24.17 28.06
C ALA A 195 -25.50 23.21 27.00
N LEU A 196 -26.73 23.44 26.50
CA LEU A 196 -27.32 22.62 25.43
C LEU A 196 -26.50 22.66 24.14
N SER A 197 -25.97 23.84 23.77
CA SER A 197 -25.10 23.98 22.60
C SER A 197 -23.78 23.22 22.77
N ALA A 198 -23.13 23.33 23.94
CA ALA A 198 -21.90 22.60 24.25
C ALA A 198 -22.13 21.07 24.30
N MET A 199 -23.27 20.63 24.83
CA MET A 199 -23.67 19.23 24.86
C MET A 199 -23.87 18.66 23.45
N SER A 200 -24.52 19.44 22.57
CA SER A 200 -24.66 19.10 21.14
C SER A 200 -23.31 19.07 20.43
N GLY A 201 -22.39 19.98 20.76
CA GLY A 201 -21.01 19.97 20.26
C GLY A 201 -20.26 18.69 20.63
N GLY A 202 -20.28 18.29 21.92
CA GLY A 202 -19.65 17.06 22.38
C GLY A 202 -20.19 15.79 21.70
N MET A 203 -21.51 15.74 21.47
CA MET A 203 -22.14 14.69 20.67
C MET A 203 -21.64 14.69 19.21
N GLY A 204 -21.53 15.88 18.60
CA GLY A 204 -20.97 16.03 17.25
C GLY A 204 -19.55 15.48 17.16
N VAL A 205 -18.68 15.82 18.11
CA VAL A 205 -17.30 15.28 18.17
C VAL A 205 -17.32 13.76 18.23
N ALA A 206 -18.12 13.15 19.11
CA ALA A 206 -18.22 11.70 19.21
C ALA A 206 -18.63 11.06 17.87
N LEU A 207 -19.74 11.52 17.28
CA LEU A 207 -20.31 10.89 16.09
C LEU A 207 -19.41 11.05 14.86
N PHE A 208 -18.92 12.25 14.58
CA PHE A 208 -18.07 12.48 13.42
C PHE A 208 -16.71 11.79 13.55
N THR A 209 -16.06 11.89 14.71
CA THR A 209 -14.74 11.25 14.91
C THR A 209 -14.84 9.74 14.71
N THR A 210 -15.90 9.11 15.20
CA THR A 210 -16.15 7.68 15.00
C THR A 210 -16.47 7.34 13.56
N LEU A 211 -17.32 8.12 12.89
CA LEU A 211 -17.64 7.91 11.48
C LEU A 211 -16.38 7.96 10.61
N PHE A 212 -15.57 9.02 10.75
CA PHE A 212 -14.35 9.17 9.96
C PHE A 212 -13.27 8.16 10.34
N GLY A 213 -13.15 7.79 11.62
CA GLY A 213 -12.23 6.74 12.07
C GLY A 213 -12.58 5.38 11.48
N LEU A 214 -13.87 5.01 11.50
CA LEU A 214 -14.37 3.75 10.93
C LEU A 214 -14.27 3.73 9.41
N VAL A 215 -14.87 4.71 8.74
CA VAL A 215 -14.90 4.77 7.27
C VAL A 215 -13.48 4.94 6.72
N GLY A 216 -12.70 5.87 7.26
CA GLY A 216 -11.31 6.09 6.85
C GLY A 216 -10.43 4.86 7.08
N GLY A 217 -10.55 4.21 8.24
CA GLY A 217 -9.82 2.97 8.55
C GLY A 217 -10.18 1.82 7.59
N ILE A 218 -11.46 1.61 7.31
CA ILE A 218 -11.91 0.56 6.37
C ILE A 218 -11.43 0.85 4.95
N LEU A 219 -11.58 2.09 4.47
CA LEU A 219 -11.11 2.49 3.14
C LEU A 219 -9.60 2.31 3.01
N LEU A 220 -8.84 2.66 4.05
CA LEU A 220 -7.40 2.48 4.05
C LEU A 220 -7.03 0.98 4.04
N LYS A 221 -7.72 0.14 4.83
CA LYS A 221 -7.54 -1.33 4.76
C LYS A 221 -7.79 -1.86 3.36
N LEU A 222 -8.81 -1.38 2.67
CA LEU A 222 -9.11 -1.83 1.30
C LEU A 222 -8.01 -1.43 0.32
N GLN A 223 -7.44 -0.23 0.45
CA GLN A 223 -6.28 0.18 -0.35
C GLN A 223 -5.07 -0.74 -0.10
N TYR A 224 -4.77 -1.05 1.15
CA TYR A 224 -3.66 -1.94 1.51
C TYR A 224 -3.92 -3.40 1.15
N TYR A 225 -5.17 -3.84 1.10
CA TYR A 225 -5.55 -5.16 0.60
C TYR A 225 -5.22 -5.32 -0.90
N ILE A 226 -5.53 -4.31 -1.72
CA ILE A 226 -5.16 -4.31 -3.15
C ILE A 226 -3.64 -4.36 -3.32
N LEU A 227 -2.90 -3.64 -2.46
CA LEU A 227 -1.44 -3.68 -2.47
C LEU A 227 -0.88 -5.05 -2.07
N ASP A 228 -1.46 -5.69 -1.04
CA ASP A 228 -1.04 -7.03 -0.59
C ASP A 228 -1.20 -8.08 -1.70
N ASP A 229 -2.36 -8.10 -2.37
CA ASP A 229 -2.64 -8.95 -3.53
C ASP A 229 -1.58 -8.76 -4.63
N ALA A 230 -1.27 -7.50 -4.96
CA ALA A 230 -0.24 -7.18 -5.96
C ALA A 230 1.17 -7.64 -5.55
N THR A 231 1.54 -7.48 -4.28
CA THR A 231 2.85 -7.94 -3.78
C THR A 231 2.96 -9.45 -3.73
N SER A 232 1.87 -10.14 -3.39
CA SER A 232 1.80 -11.60 -3.40
C SER A 232 1.92 -12.16 -4.81
N TYR A 233 1.26 -11.52 -5.79
CA TYR A 233 1.41 -11.85 -7.20
C TYR A 233 2.87 -11.67 -7.67
N LEU A 234 3.48 -10.51 -7.37
CA LEU A 234 4.88 -10.24 -7.73
C LEU A 234 5.85 -11.29 -7.14
N PHE A 235 5.65 -11.67 -5.87
CA PHE A 235 6.45 -12.69 -5.20
C PHE A 235 6.29 -14.07 -5.87
N GLY A 236 5.06 -14.47 -6.20
CA GLY A 236 4.77 -15.74 -6.87
C GLY A 236 5.46 -15.85 -8.21
N VAL A 237 5.31 -14.84 -9.08
CA VAL A 237 5.95 -14.82 -10.41
C VAL A 237 7.47 -14.79 -10.29
N THR A 238 8.02 -14.06 -9.32
CA THR A 238 9.47 -14.04 -9.07
C THR A 238 9.99 -15.42 -8.69
N THR A 239 9.29 -16.11 -7.78
CA THR A 239 9.67 -17.45 -7.31
C THR A 239 9.59 -18.47 -8.44
N GLU A 240 8.51 -18.46 -9.22
CA GLU A 240 8.35 -19.34 -10.38
C GLU A 240 9.48 -19.11 -11.39
N LEU A 241 9.79 -17.86 -11.71
CA LEU A 241 10.86 -17.51 -12.64
C LEU A 241 12.23 -18.00 -12.13
N THR A 242 12.56 -17.77 -10.86
CA THR A 242 13.88 -18.17 -10.35
C THR A 242 14.02 -19.67 -10.18
N GLU A 243 12.98 -20.35 -9.74
CA GLU A 243 13.01 -21.80 -9.49
C GLU A 243 13.00 -22.62 -10.78
N VAL A 244 12.28 -22.17 -11.82
CA VAL A 244 12.17 -22.88 -13.09
C VAL A 244 13.35 -22.58 -14.02
N TYR A 245 13.84 -21.34 -14.08
CA TYR A 245 14.80 -20.92 -15.11
C TYR A 245 16.19 -20.53 -14.57
N VAL A 246 16.28 -19.96 -13.37
CA VAL A 246 17.54 -19.39 -12.87
C VAL A 246 18.33 -20.42 -12.06
N VAL A 247 17.71 -21.04 -11.05
CA VAL A 247 18.37 -22.03 -10.18
C VAL A 247 18.91 -23.23 -10.97
N PRO A 248 18.15 -23.84 -11.92
CA PRO A 248 18.68 -24.95 -12.71
C PRO A 248 19.83 -24.54 -13.61
N ALA A 249 19.80 -23.34 -14.19
CA ALA A 249 20.88 -22.85 -15.05
C ALA A 249 22.16 -22.59 -14.25
N LEU A 250 22.05 -22.01 -13.05
CA LEU A 250 23.20 -21.78 -12.17
C LEU A 250 23.81 -23.10 -11.65
N ASN A 251 22.98 -24.07 -11.27
CA ASN A 251 23.48 -25.40 -10.87
C ASN A 251 24.26 -26.07 -12.02
N ARG A 252 23.78 -25.99 -13.26
CA ARG A 252 24.53 -26.53 -14.43
C ARG A 252 25.86 -25.82 -14.65
N GLY A 253 25.92 -24.51 -14.42
CA GLY A 253 27.17 -23.73 -14.52
C GLY A 253 28.20 -24.15 -13.47
N ILE A 254 27.75 -24.36 -12.23
CA ILE A 254 28.58 -24.88 -11.13
C ILE A 254 29.14 -26.28 -11.47
N ASP A 255 28.29 -27.18 -11.98
CA ASP A 255 28.70 -28.54 -12.37
C ASP A 255 29.71 -28.55 -13.54
N ALA A 256 29.68 -27.52 -14.39
CA ALA A 256 30.60 -27.34 -15.51
C ALA A 256 31.97 -26.76 -15.11
N GLY A 257 32.18 -26.39 -13.84
CA GLY A 257 33.46 -25.89 -13.33
C GLY A 257 33.84 -24.48 -13.79
N ILE A 258 32.85 -23.65 -14.14
CA ILE A 258 33.02 -22.23 -14.54
C ILE A 258 32.76 -21.32 -13.35
#